data_AF-A0A6J1QZ31-F1
#
_entry.id   AF-A0A6J1QZ31-F1
#
_cell.length_a   1.000
_cell.length_b   1.000
_cell.length_c   1.000
_cell.angle_alpha   90.00
_cell.angle_beta   90.00
_cell.angle_gamma   90.00
#
_symmetry.space_group_name_H-M   'P 1'
#
loop_
_entity.id
_entity.type
_entity.pdbx_description
1 polymer ?
#
loop_
_entity_poly.entity_id
_entity_poly.type
_entity_poly.pdbx_seq_one_letter_code
_entity_poly.pdbx_strand_id
1 'polypeptide(L)'
;MADILSIGGESIFDERIVGIETHTYNPYVNTTFGHNDEIRIPIQQQDLYTLPCESFLYVEGRLNDDGATNGEEYAKLVNNCVAFMFDEIRYELDGVEIDRCRNVGITSTIKNYVSLTVERARKLQNAGWSYPTSESNLNNASHQFNFCVPLNILLGFCEDYKRV
;
A
#
# COMPACT_ATOMS: atom_id res chain seq x y z
N MET A 1 -16.53 27.47 30.67
CA MET A 1 -15.13 27.49 31.11
C MET A 1 -14.45 26.36 30.37
N ALA A 2 -13.78 26.66 29.26
CA ALA A 2 -13.20 25.66 28.36
C ALA A 2 -11.68 25.64 28.60
N ASP A 3 -11.14 24.47 28.88
CA ASP A 3 -9.69 24.23 28.90
C ASP A 3 -9.15 24.46 27.49
N ILE A 4 -8.52 25.63 27.28
CA ILE A 4 -7.81 25.94 26.06
C ILE A 4 -6.48 25.20 26.11
N LEU A 5 -6.29 24.27 25.17
CA LEU A 5 -5.04 23.55 24.97
C LEU A 5 -3.92 24.56 24.64
N SER A 6 -2.99 24.74 25.57
CA SER A 6 -1.83 25.64 25.41
C SER A 6 -0.75 24.95 24.57
N ILE A 7 -0.68 25.27 23.28
CA ILE A 7 0.34 24.79 22.33
C ILE A 7 1.55 25.74 22.38
N GLY A 8 2.07 26.00 23.58
CA GLY A 8 3.14 26.99 23.82
C GLY A 8 4.56 26.45 23.73
N GLY A 9 4.77 25.21 23.29
CA GLY A 9 6.10 24.67 23.02
C GLY A 9 6.63 25.21 21.70
N GLU A 10 7.93 25.49 21.61
CA GLU A 10 8.57 25.74 20.31
C GLU A 10 8.30 24.55 19.37
N SER A 11 7.92 24.85 18.13
CA SER A 11 7.77 23.85 17.08
C SER A 11 9.11 23.18 16.82
N ILE A 12 9.23 21.91 17.19
CA ILE A 12 10.40 21.09 16.84
C ILE A 12 10.18 20.62 15.41
N PHE A 13 10.96 21.18 14.48
CA PHE A 13 10.99 20.71 13.10
C PHE A 13 12.02 19.59 12.99
N ASP A 14 11.55 18.39 12.64
CA ASP A 14 12.42 17.27 12.30
C ASP A 14 12.75 17.33 10.81
N GLU A 15 13.93 17.87 10.49
CA GLU A 15 14.42 18.03 9.11
C GLU A 15 15.14 16.78 8.58
N ARG A 16 15.04 15.62 9.27
CA ARG A 16 15.71 14.37 8.84
C ARG A 16 15.13 13.79 7.57
N ILE A 17 13.86 14.05 7.24
CA ILE A 17 13.24 13.64 5.98
C ILE A 17 13.44 14.76 4.97
N VAL A 18 14.46 14.61 4.11
CA VAL A 18 14.86 15.61 3.10
C VAL A 18 13.93 15.60 1.88
N GLY A 19 13.19 14.51 1.65
CA GLY A 19 12.22 14.39 0.56
C GLY A 19 11.56 13.01 0.47
N ILE A 20 10.56 12.90 -0.41
CA ILE A 20 9.94 11.64 -0.82
C ILE A 20 10.32 11.42 -2.29
N GLU A 21 10.86 10.25 -2.60
CA GLU A 21 11.18 9.86 -3.97
C GLU A 21 10.35 8.64 -4.39
N THR A 22 9.84 8.68 -5.62
CA THR A 22 9.13 7.56 -6.23
C THR A 22 10.01 6.96 -7.32
N HIS A 23 10.28 5.66 -7.22
CA HIS A 23 11.08 4.91 -8.18
C HIS A 23 10.21 3.84 -8.85
N THR A 24 10.27 3.75 -10.18
CA THR A 24 9.52 2.74 -10.94
C THR A 24 10.35 1.47 -11.06
N TYR A 25 9.78 0.35 -10.64
CA TYR A 25 10.39 -0.97 -10.75
C TYR A 25 9.52 -1.87 -11.63
N ASN A 26 10.16 -2.55 -12.59
CA ASN A 26 9.51 -3.51 -13.47
C ASN A 26 9.81 -4.94 -12.99
N PRO A 27 8.90 -5.92 -13.18
CA PRO A 27 9.19 -7.33 -12.97
C PRO A 27 10.38 -7.79 -13.81
N TYR A 28 11.07 -8.86 -13.38
CA TYR A 28 12.20 -9.42 -14.13
C TYR A 28 11.82 -9.91 -15.53
N VAL A 29 10.58 -10.35 -15.71
CA VAL A 29 10.05 -10.84 -16.99
C VAL A 29 9.32 -9.70 -17.69
N ASN A 30 10.05 -8.96 -18.54
CA ASN A 30 9.54 -7.76 -19.22
C ASN A 30 8.45 -8.01 -20.27
N THR A 31 8.12 -9.27 -20.60
CA THR A 31 7.25 -9.59 -21.75
C THR A 31 5.88 -10.14 -21.38
N THR A 32 5.69 -10.66 -20.17
CA THR A 32 4.41 -11.23 -19.73
C THR A 32 4.36 -11.25 -18.20
N PHE A 33 3.30 -10.69 -17.60
CA PHE A 33 2.90 -11.03 -16.23
C PHE A 33 2.22 -12.40 -16.27
N GLY A 34 3.00 -13.45 -16.08
CA GLY A 34 2.54 -14.81 -15.90
C GLY A 34 2.01 -15.06 -14.49
N HIS A 35 1.67 -16.32 -14.20
CA HIS A 35 1.30 -16.73 -12.86
C HIS A 35 2.55 -16.85 -11.98
N ASN A 36 2.52 -16.19 -10.81
CA ASN A 36 3.59 -16.21 -9.79
C ASN A 36 4.89 -15.49 -10.20
N ASP A 37 4.79 -14.48 -11.04
CA ASP A 37 5.94 -13.64 -11.34
C ASP A 37 6.39 -12.83 -10.12
N GLU A 38 7.70 -12.76 -9.93
CA GLU A 38 8.32 -12.06 -8.82
C GLU A 38 8.78 -10.66 -9.24
N ILE A 39 8.30 -9.64 -8.52
CA ILE A 39 8.80 -8.27 -8.60
C ILE A 39 9.80 -8.10 -7.46
N ARG A 40 11.07 -7.81 -7.78
CA ARG A 40 12.06 -7.41 -6.77
C ARG A 40 12.34 -5.93 -6.87
N ILE A 41 12.35 -5.27 -5.72
CA ILE A 41 12.67 -3.85 -5.57
C ILE A 41 14.02 -3.76 -4.84
N PRO A 42 15.16 -3.89 -5.55
CA PRO A 42 16.47 -3.80 -4.92
C PRO A 42 16.80 -2.33 -4.63
N ILE A 43 17.05 -2.02 -3.36
CA ILE A 43 17.54 -0.71 -2.92
C ILE A 43 19.01 -0.88 -2.54
N GLN A 44 19.93 -0.44 -3.41
CA GLN A 44 21.37 -0.67 -3.28
C GLN A 44 22.19 0.62 -3.14
N GLN A 45 21.56 1.74 -2.78
CA GLN A 45 22.25 3.02 -2.63
C GLN A 45 22.82 3.16 -1.22
N GLN A 46 24.14 3.29 -1.11
CA GLN A 46 24.86 3.38 0.17
C GLN A 46 24.52 4.65 0.97
N ASP A 47 24.09 5.71 0.29
CA ASP A 47 23.74 7.00 0.91
C ASP A 47 22.23 7.13 1.19
N LEU A 48 21.42 6.12 0.83
CA LEU A 48 19.97 6.16 1.00
C LEU A 48 19.55 5.40 2.26
N TYR A 49 18.98 6.13 3.20
CA TYR A 49 18.26 5.53 4.31
C TYR A 49 16.78 5.46 3.98
N THR A 50 16.19 4.27 4.12
CA THR A 50 14.76 4.07 3.88
C THR A 50 14.00 4.00 5.20
N LEU A 51 12.77 4.54 5.21
CA LEU A 51 11.87 4.45 6.35
C LEU A 51 10.66 3.58 5.95
N PRO A 52 10.73 2.25 6.16
CA PRO A 52 9.71 1.33 5.66
C PRO A 52 8.31 1.62 6.21
N CYS A 53 8.20 2.21 7.41
CA CYS A 53 6.91 2.52 8.02
C CYS A 53 6.14 3.66 7.38
N GLU A 54 6.82 4.52 6.63
CA GLU A 54 6.22 5.59 5.83
C GLU A 54 6.31 5.33 4.33
N SER A 55 6.89 4.20 3.93
CA SER A 55 6.98 3.78 2.54
C SER A 55 5.66 3.17 2.04
N PHE A 56 5.43 3.27 0.74
CA PHE A 56 4.23 2.76 0.08
C PHE A 56 4.54 2.17 -1.29
N LEU A 57 3.71 1.24 -1.73
CA LEU A 57 3.68 0.77 -3.12
C LEU A 57 2.71 1.65 -3.90
N TYR A 58 3.21 2.27 -4.96
CA TYR A 58 2.35 2.93 -5.94
C TYR A 58 2.07 1.95 -7.08
N VAL A 59 0.79 1.59 -7.25
CA VAL A 59 0.35 0.62 -8.26
C VAL A 59 -0.66 1.29 -9.17
N GLU A 60 -0.39 1.27 -10.46
CA GLU A 60 -1.30 1.74 -11.49
C GLU A 60 -1.60 0.62 -12.48
N GLY A 61 -2.80 0.64 -13.05
CA GLY A 61 -3.22 -0.38 -13.98
C GLY A 61 -4.53 -0.06 -14.68
N ARG A 62 -4.91 -0.96 -15.59
CA ARG A 62 -6.16 -0.89 -16.34
C ARG A 62 -6.86 -2.23 -16.28
N LEU A 63 -8.16 -2.20 -16.00
CA LEU A 63 -9.04 -3.36 -16.14
C LEU A 63 -9.43 -3.49 -17.62
N ASN A 64 -9.21 -4.68 -18.18
CA ASN A 64 -9.65 -5.01 -19.53
C ASN A 64 -10.90 -5.89 -19.42
N ASP A 65 -12.00 -5.46 -20.03
CA ASP A 65 -13.22 -6.27 -20.13
C ASP A 65 -13.06 -7.23 -21.32
N ASP A 66 -12.78 -8.50 -21.04
CA ASP A 66 -12.56 -9.53 -22.05
C ASP A 66 -13.92 -10.05 -22.60
N GLY A 67 -14.69 -9.16 -23.23
CA GLY A 67 -15.91 -9.52 -23.96
C GLY A 67 -17.22 -9.48 -23.16
N ALA A 68 -17.37 -8.57 -22.18
CA ALA A 68 -18.66 -8.34 -21.52
C ALA A 68 -19.71 -7.87 -22.53
N THR A 69 -20.54 -8.80 -23.00
CA THR A 69 -21.56 -8.58 -24.06
C THR A 69 -22.69 -7.64 -23.63
N ASN A 70 -22.81 -7.31 -22.34
CA ASN A 70 -23.86 -6.48 -21.78
C ASN A 70 -23.20 -5.33 -21.02
N GLY A 71 -23.28 -4.11 -21.57
CA GLY A 71 -22.61 -2.90 -21.06
C GLY A 71 -23.14 -2.34 -19.74
N GLU A 72 -23.53 -3.19 -18.78
CA GLU A 72 -24.16 -2.75 -17.53
C GLU A 72 -23.58 -3.37 -16.24
N GLU A 73 -22.68 -4.36 -16.32
CA GLU A 73 -22.02 -4.94 -15.13
C GLU A 73 -20.50 -4.92 -15.28
N TYR A 74 -19.89 -3.83 -14.80
CA TYR A 74 -18.43 -3.70 -14.72
C TYR A 74 -17.88 -4.50 -13.54
N ALA A 75 -16.72 -5.15 -13.74
CA ALA A 75 -15.99 -5.79 -12.66
C ALA A 75 -15.70 -4.77 -11.54
N LYS A 76 -16.12 -5.07 -10.31
CA LYS A 76 -15.87 -4.21 -9.15
C LYS A 76 -14.59 -4.63 -8.44
N LEU A 77 -13.69 -3.68 -8.22
CA LEU A 77 -12.55 -3.91 -7.34
C LEU A 77 -13.04 -4.06 -5.90
N VAL A 78 -12.60 -5.15 -5.27
CA VAL A 78 -12.91 -5.44 -3.87
C VAL A 78 -12.10 -4.54 -2.93
N ASN A 79 -12.56 -4.43 -1.68
CA ASN A 79 -11.79 -3.78 -0.63
C ASN A 79 -10.40 -4.42 -0.54
N ASN A 80 -9.35 -3.60 -0.38
CA ASN A 80 -7.96 -4.07 -0.32
C ASN A 80 -7.47 -4.79 -1.61
N CYS A 81 -8.06 -4.46 -2.78
CA CYS A 81 -7.81 -5.16 -4.04
C CYS A 81 -6.33 -5.33 -4.41
N VAL A 82 -5.48 -4.33 -4.16
CA VAL A 82 -4.05 -4.40 -4.50
C VAL A 82 -3.33 -5.48 -3.70
N ALA A 83 -3.65 -5.63 -2.41
CA ALA A 83 -3.06 -6.68 -1.59
C ALA A 83 -3.45 -8.09 -2.10
N PHE A 84 -4.63 -8.25 -2.71
CA PHE A 84 -5.05 -9.50 -3.35
C PHE A 84 -4.31 -9.81 -4.66
N MET A 85 -3.58 -8.86 -5.23
CA MET A 85 -2.72 -9.12 -6.40
C MET A 85 -1.44 -9.89 -6.04
N PHE A 86 -1.08 -9.93 -4.75
CA PHE A 86 0.15 -10.55 -4.28
C PHE A 86 -0.14 -11.82 -3.47
N ASP A 87 0.44 -12.94 -3.91
CA ASP A 87 0.44 -14.19 -3.13
C ASP A 87 1.37 -14.09 -1.91
N GLU A 88 2.53 -13.46 -2.09
CA GLU A 88 3.53 -13.30 -1.05
C GLU A 88 4.27 -11.96 -1.19
N ILE A 89 4.62 -11.35 -0.06
CA ILE A 89 5.52 -10.21 0.03
C ILE A 89 6.60 -10.50 1.08
N ARG A 90 7.84 -10.15 0.75
CA ARG A 90 9.01 -10.32 1.63
C ARG A 90 9.76 -9.00 1.74
N TYR A 91 10.23 -8.71 2.95
CA TYR A 91 11.18 -7.64 3.19
C TYR A 91 12.50 -8.26 3.63
N GLU A 92 13.54 -8.00 2.85
CA GLU A 92 14.88 -8.54 3.05
C GLU A 92 15.87 -7.40 3.27
N LEU A 93 16.77 -7.55 4.25
CA LEU A 93 17.90 -6.67 4.48
C LEU A 93 19.19 -7.48 4.34
N ASP A 94 20.09 -7.05 3.46
CA ASP A 94 21.34 -7.76 3.14
C ASP A 94 21.16 -9.26 2.84
N GLY A 95 20.05 -9.60 2.16
CA GLY A 95 19.69 -10.99 1.81
C GLY A 95 19.13 -11.82 2.97
N VAL A 96 18.85 -11.20 4.12
CA VAL A 96 18.18 -11.83 5.27
C VAL A 96 16.71 -11.42 5.28
N GLU A 97 15.81 -12.41 5.27
CA GLU A 97 14.36 -12.21 5.45
C GLU A 97 14.09 -11.63 6.85
N ILE A 98 13.61 -10.40 6.90
CA ILE A 98 13.22 -9.71 8.14
C ILE A 98 11.74 -9.92 8.42
N ASP A 99 10.91 -9.86 7.37
CA ASP A 99 9.47 -10.08 7.46
C ASP A 99 8.95 -10.72 6.17
N ARG A 100 7.93 -11.56 6.32
CA ARG A 100 7.26 -12.24 5.21
C ARG A 100 5.78 -12.40 5.51
N CYS A 101 4.97 -12.02 4.54
CA CYS A 101 3.53 -12.20 4.59
C CYS A 101 3.06 -13.02 3.37
N ARG A 102 2.36 -14.13 3.64
CA ARG A 102 1.68 -14.96 2.63
C ARG A 102 0.19 -14.66 2.62
N ASN A 103 -0.47 -14.93 1.50
CA ASN A 103 -1.87 -14.60 1.24
C ASN A 103 -2.15 -13.14 1.58
N VAL A 104 -1.33 -12.23 1.03
CA VAL A 104 -1.22 -10.82 1.46
C VAL A 104 -2.58 -10.15 1.57
N GLY A 105 -3.47 -10.38 0.59
CA GLY A 105 -4.83 -9.87 0.61
C GLY A 105 -5.66 -10.32 1.81
N ILE A 106 -5.64 -11.62 2.16
CA ILE A 106 -6.45 -12.16 3.26
C ILE A 106 -5.91 -11.68 4.61
N THR A 107 -4.60 -11.84 4.83
CA THR A 107 -3.95 -11.54 6.11
C THR A 107 -4.02 -10.05 6.45
N SER A 108 -3.69 -9.17 5.49
CA SER A 108 -3.80 -7.73 5.69
C SER A 108 -5.24 -7.28 5.88
N THR A 109 -6.21 -7.90 5.20
CA THR A 109 -7.64 -7.57 5.40
C THR A 109 -8.09 -7.88 6.83
N ILE A 110 -7.79 -9.08 7.34
CA ILE A 110 -8.13 -9.47 8.71
C ILE A 110 -7.42 -8.54 9.71
N LYS A 111 -6.13 -8.31 9.52
CA LYS A 111 -5.33 -7.38 10.35
C LYS A 111 -6.00 -6.01 10.38
N ASN A 112 -6.27 -5.43 9.21
CA ASN A 112 -6.81 -4.09 9.07
C ASN A 112 -8.18 -3.93 9.72
N TYR A 113 -9.06 -4.94 9.64
CA TYR A 113 -10.34 -4.88 10.35
C TYR A 113 -10.20 -4.88 11.88
N VAL A 114 -9.18 -5.55 12.42
CA VAL A 114 -8.98 -5.69 13.87
C VAL A 114 -8.14 -4.53 14.45
N SER A 115 -7.15 -4.05 13.71
CA SER A 115 -6.14 -3.11 14.23
C SER A 115 -6.38 -1.64 13.85
N LEU A 116 -7.11 -1.36 12.76
CA LEU A 116 -7.29 0.02 12.33
C LEU A 116 -8.28 0.77 13.20
N THR A 117 -7.87 1.95 13.66
CA THR A 117 -8.82 2.94 14.17
C THR A 117 -9.65 3.49 13.02
N VAL A 118 -10.84 3.99 13.33
CA VAL A 118 -11.75 4.61 12.34
C VAL A 118 -11.05 5.73 11.56
N GLU A 119 -10.20 6.51 12.24
CA GLU A 119 -9.44 7.59 11.61
C GLU A 119 -8.38 7.08 10.64
N ARG A 120 -7.65 6.02 11.00
CA ARG A 120 -6.63 5.41 10.13
C ARG A 120 -7.29 4.75 8.92
N ALA A 121 -8.42 4.07 9.11
CA ALA A 121 -9.18 3.46 8.02
C ALA A 121 -9.65 4.49 6.98
N ARG A 122 -10.08 5.69 7.40
CA ARG A 122 -10.48 6.77 6.49
C ARG A 122 -9.33 7.30 5.63
N LYS A 123 -8.10 7.29 6.16
CA LYS A 123 -6.90 7.72 5.41
C LYS A 123 -6.46 6.69 4.36
N LEU A 124 -6.91 5.44 4.47
CA LEU A 124 -6.52 4.35 3.58
C LEU A 124 -7.40 4.21 2.32
N GLN A 125 -8.26 5.19 2.02
CA GLN A 125 -9.03 5.20 0.77
C GLN A 125 -8.13 5.13 -0.46
N ASN A 126 -6.99 5.82 -0.44
CA ASN A 126 -6.00 5.78 -1.52
C ASN A 126 -5.31 4.41 -1.67
N ALA A 127 -5.37 3.55 -0.65
CA ALA A 127 -4.89 2.17 -0.69
C ALA A 127 -5.97 1.18 -1.15
N GLY A 128 -7.15 1.68 -1.54
CA GLY A 128 -8.29 0.85 -1.86
C GLY A 128 -9.02 0.29 -0.64
N TRP A 129 -8.89 0.94 0.53
CA TRP A 129 -9.59 0.57 1.76
C TRP A 129 -10.88 1.39 1.96
N SER A 130 -12.05 0.74 1.97
CA SER A 130 -13.34 1.41 2.18
C SER A 130 -13.91 1.13 3.59
N TYR A 131 -14.11 2.21 4.37
CA TYR A 131 -14.77 2.15 5.69
C TYR A 131 -15.49 3.47 6.04
N PRO A 132 -16.74 3.46 6.57
CA PRO A 132 -17.66 2.33 6.74
C PRO A 132 -18.70 2.29 5.60
N THR A 133 -18.83 1.14 4.93
CA THR A 133 -20.01 0.73 4.14
C THR A 133 -20.76 1.83 3.38
N SER A 134 -20.26 2.16 2.21
CA SER A 134 -21.06 2.23 0.99
C SER A 134 -20.11 1.95 -0.16
N GLU A 135 -20.61 1.23 -1.16
CA GLU A 135 -19.91 0.62 -2.28
C GLU A 135 -18.50 1.17 -2.54
N SER A 136 -17.50 0.28 -2.59
CA SER A 136 -16.18 0.62 -3.10
C SER A 136 -16.34 1.12 -4.54
N ASN A 137 -16.53 2.43 -4.71
CA ASN A 137 -16.39 3.14 -5.97
C ASN A 137 -14.90 3.22 -6.34
N LEU A 138 -14.20 2.09 -6.24
CA LEU A 138 -12.86 1.91 -6.79
C LEU A 138 -12.92 1.80 -8.33
N ASN A 139 -14.12 1.75 -8.90
CA ASN A 139 -14.33 1.70 -10.32
C ASN A 139 -14.35 3.11 -10.90
N ASN A 140 -13.36 3.41 -11.73
CA ASN A 140 -13.39 4.57 -12.61
C ASN A 140 -14.09 4.19 -13.93
N ALA A 141 -14.90 5.09 -14.49
CA ALA A 141 -15.50 4.91 -15.81
C ALA A 141 -14.45 4.74 -16.94
N SER A 142 -13.20 5.15 -16.68
CA SER A 142 -12.08 4.96 -17.61
C SER A 142 -11.42 3.57 -17.54
N HIS A 143 -11.87 2.68 -16.66
CA HIS A 143 -11.26 1.38 -16.35
C HIS A 143 -9.79 1.46 -15.88
N GLN A 144 -9.29 2.66 -15.59
CA GLN A 144 -7.95 2.86 -15.04
C GLN A 144 -8.04 3.03 -13.52
N PHE A 145 -7.07 2.47 -12.83
CA PHE A 145 -6.94 2.63 -11.39
C PHE A 145 -5.50 3.00 -11.03
N ASN A 146 -5.36 3.72 -9.93
CA ASN A 146 -4.11 3.92 -9.25
C ASN A 146 -4.33 3.87 -7.73
N PHE A 147 -3.39 3.26 -7.02
CA PHE A 147 -3.44 3.08 -5.59
C PHE A 147 -2.08 3.37 -4.97
N CYS A 148 -2.12 3.91 -3.76
CA CYS A 148 -0.98 4.13 -2.91
C CYS A 148 -1.18 3.27 -1.65
N VAL A 149 -0.44 2.16 -1.57
CA VAL A 149 -0.61 1.11 -0.56
C VAL A 149 0.54 1.18 0.44
N PRO A 150 0.31 1.64 1.68
CA PRO A 150 1.37 1.71 2.69
C PRO A 150 1.93 0.33 3.02
N LEU A 151 3.25 0.20 3.19
CA LEU A 151 3.86 -1.08 3.56
C LEU A 151 3.44 -1.53 4.97
N ASN A 152 3.14 -0.58 5.86
CA ASN A 152 2.72 -0.86 7.24
C ASN A 152 1.37 -1.60 7.36
N ILE A 153 0.53 -1.59 6.33
CA ILE A 153 -0.70 -2.40 6.31
C ILE A 153 -0.47 -3.81 5.76
N LEU A 154 0.66 -4.05 5.07
CA LEU A 154 1.00 -5.34 4.46
C LEU A 154 1.97 -6.17 5.32
N LEU A 155 2.93 -5.51 5.96
CA LEU A 155 4.02 -6.11 6.73
C LEU A 155 4.00 -5.62 8.18
N GLY A 156 4.33 -6.51 9.12
CA GLY A 156 4.42 -6.19 10.55
C GLY A 156 5.66 -5.36 10.87
N PHE A 157 6.80 -5.71 10.28
CA PHE A 157 8.03 -4.95 10.46
C PHE A 157 7.89 -3.49 10.03
N CYS A 158 7.24 -3.26 8.90
CA CYS A 158 6.94 -1.92 8.42
C CYS A 158 5.92 -1.18 9.31
N GLU A 159 5.17 -1.84 10.18
CA GLU A 159 4.31 -1.13 11.13
C GLU A 159 5.07 -0.65 12.37
N ASP A 160 5.96 -1.50 12.88
CA ASP A 160 6.59 -1.29 14.19
C ASP A 160 7.96 -0.60 14.11
N TYR A 161 8.71 -0.82 13.03
CA TYR A 161 10.06 -0.29 12.90
C TYR A 161 10.06 1.14 12.34
N LYS A 162 10.31 2.11 13.22
CA LYS A 162 10.27 3.56 12.93
C LYS A 162 11.64 4.24 12.97
N ARG A 163 12.71 3.47 12.85
CA ARG A 163 14.08 3.99 12.93
C ARG A 163 14.67 4.10 11.52
N VAL A 164 15.55 5.08 11.39
CA VAL A 164 16.44 5.32 10.24
C VAL A 164 17.84 4.89 10.65
#